data_AF-J9BRD6-F1
#
_entry.id   AF-J9BRD6-F1
#
_cell.length_a   1.000
_cell.length_b   1.000
_cell.length_c   1.000
_cell.angle_alpha   90.00
_cell.angle_beta   90.00
_cell.angle_gamma   90.00
#
_symmetry.space_group_name_H-M   'P 1'
#
loop_
_entity.id
_entity.type
_entity.pdbx_description
1 polymer ?
#
loop_
_entity_poly.entity_id
_entity_poly.type
_entity_poly.pdbx_seq_one_letter_code
_entity_poly.pdbx_strand_id
1 'polypeptide(L)' 'MPRKGHTQKRDVLADPMYNNKVVTKLINNIMLDGKKGVAQKIVYG' A
#
# COMPACT_ATOMS: atom_id res chain seq x y z
N MET A 1 14.65 13.28 -0.80
CA MET A 1 14.04 14.11 -1.85
C MET A 1 15.14 14.50 -2.83
N PRO A 2 15.11 14.05 -4.09
CA PRO A 2 16.27 14.23 -4.97
C PRO A 2 16.13 15.48 -5.82
N ARG A 3 17.20 16.28 -5.89
CA ARG A 3 17.34 17.38 -6.85
C ARG A 3 18.06 16.95 -8.15
N LYS A 4 18.80 15.82 -8.14
CA LYS A 4 19.35 15.12 -9.31
C LYS A 4 19.63 13.66 -8.91
N GLY A 5 18.85 12.69 -9.41
CA GLY A 5 19.00 11.25 -9.10
C GLY A 5 17.67 10.47 -9.10
N HIS A 6 17.72 9.16 -9.35
CA HIS A 6 16.55 8.29 -9.30
C HIS A 6 16.25 7.84 -7.87
N THR A 7 15.00 7.95 -7.45
CA THR A 7 14.56 7.41 -6.15
C THR A 7 14.20 5.94 -6.33
N GLN A 8 14.73 5.08 -5.48
CA GLN A 8 14.33 3.67 -5.48
C GLN A 8 12.85 3.55 -5.12
N LYS A 9 12.13 2.72 -5.88
CA LYS A 9 10.75 2.37 -5.55
C LYS A 9 10.77 1.50 -4.29
N ARG A 10 9.94 1.85 -3.31
CA ARG A 10 9.80 1.04 -2.09
C ARG A 10 9.03 -0.23 -2.43
N ASP A 11 9.59 -1.37 -2.05
CA ASP A 11 8.88 -2.63 -2.14
C ASP A 11 7.88 -2.77 -1.00
N VAL A 12 6.77 -3.43 -1.31
CA VAL A 12 5.68 -3.69 -0.37
C VAL A 12 5.49 -5.20 -0.29
N LEU A 13 5.21 -5.68 0.93
CA LEU A 13 4.84 -7.07 1.15
C LEU A 13 3.54 -7.41 0.44
N ALA A 14 3.43 -8.65 -0.01
CA ALA A 14 2.20 -9.17 -0.59
C ALA A 14 1.11 -9.24 0.49
N ASP A 15 -0.14 -9.05 0.07
CA ASP A 15 -1.25 -9.10 1.00
C ASP A 15 -1.49 -10.52 1.52
N PRO A 16 -1.74 -10.76 2.82
CA PRO A 16 -1.92 -12.10 3.36
C PRO A 16 -3.13 -12.87 2.82
N MET A 17 -4.18 -12.17 2.34
CA MET A 17 -5.41 -12.83 1.86
C MET A 17 -5.28 -13.30 0.41
N TYR A 18 -4.72 -12.44 -0.45
CA TYR A 18 -4.64 -12.67 -1.90
C TYR A 18 -3.22 -12.92 -2.41
N ASN A 19 -2.22 -12.89 -1.52
CA ASN A 19 -0.79 -12.96 -1.81
C ASN A 19 -0.35 -12.07 -2.99
N ASN A 20 -1.03 -10.94 -3.17
CA ASN A 20 -0.84 -10.06 -4.30
C ASN A 20 -0.40 -8.67 -3.83
N LYS A 21 0.73 -8.18 -4.38
CA LYS A 21 1.29 -6.86 -4.06
C LYS A 21 0.42 -5.70 -4.56
N VAL A 22 -0.43 -5.93 -5.56
CA VAL A 22 -1.33 -4.90 -6.11
C VAL A 22 -2.41 -4.53 -5.09
N VAL A 23 -2.96 -5.51 -4.39
CA VAL A 23 -3.99 -5.29 -3.35
C VAL A 23 -3.40 -4.51 -2.18
N THR A 24 -2.19 -4.84 -1.72
CA THR A 24 -1.51 -4.08 -0.67
C THR A 24 -1.27 -2.61 -1.07
N LYS A 25 -0.91 -2.36 -2.34
CA LYS A 25 -0.75 -0.99 -2.86
C LYS A 25 -2.08 -0.24 -2.91
N LEU A 26 -3.18 -0.91 -3.27
CA LEU A 26 -4.52 -0.33 -3.27
C LEU A 26 -4.93 0.09 -1.85
N ILE A 27 -4.74 -0.80 -0.86
CA ILE A 27 -5.02 -0.50 0.56
C ILE A 27 -4.22 0.71 1.03
N ASN A 28 -2.91 0.75 0.72
CA ASN A 28 -2.05 1.86 1.13
C ASN A 28 -2.44 3.20 0.47
N ASN A 29 -3.03 3.18 -0.73
CA ASN A 29 -3.49 4.38 -1.42
C ASN A 29 -4.84 4.89 -0.91
N ILE A 30 -5.76 3.99 -0.51
CA ILE A 30 -7.07 4.35 0.06
C ILE A 30 -6.95 4.78 1.53
N MET A 31 -5.90 4.33 2.22
CA MET A 31 -5.67 4.61 3.63
C MET A 31 -5.53 6.10 3.93
N LEU A 32 -6.47 6.62 4.72
CA LEU A 32 -6.46 7.98 5.24
C LEU A 32 -5.97 7.98 6.71
N ASP A 33 -5.17 8.97 7.09
CA ASP A 33 -4.56 9.11 8.43
C ASP A 33 -3.74 7.90 8.92
N GLY A 34 -3.29 7.02 8.03
CA GLY A 34 -2.59 5.79 8.42
C GLY A 34 -3.51 4.70 9.02
N LYS A 35 -4.83 4.83 8.88
CA LYS A 35 -5.82 3.87 9.41
C LYS A 35 -5.91 2.61 8.56
N LYS A 36 -4.92 1.71 8.69
CA LYS A 36 -4.83 0.49 7.87
C LYS A 36 -6.01 -0.48 8.07
N GLY A 37 -6.49 -0.64 9.30
CA GLY A 37 -7.63 -1.53 9.57
C GLY A 37 -8.94 -1.06 8.90
N VAL A 38 -9.18 0.26 8.88
CA VAL A 38 -10.34 0.84 8.18
C VAL A 38 -10.18 0.68 6.67
N ALA A 39 -8.99 0.95 6.12
CA ALA A 39 -8.71 0.78 4.70
C ALA A 39 -8.86 -0.68 4.24
N GLN A 40 -8.40 -1.63 5.06
CA GLN A 40 -8.59 -3.07 4.79
C GLN A 40 -10.06 -3.45 4.80
N LYS A 41 -10.83 -2.96 5.77
CA LYS A 41 -12.28 -3.19 5.83
C LYS A 41 -12.99 -2.61 4.60
N ILE A 42 -12.62 -1.42 4.14
CA ILE A 42 -13.20 -0.83 2.92
C ILE A 42 -12.89 -1.68 1.67
N VAL A 43 -11.68 -2.25 1.58
CA VAL A 43 -11.26 -3.05 0.41
C VAL A 43 -11.81 -4.47 0.45
N TYR A 44 -11.95 -5.07 1.63
CA TYR A 44 -12.43 -6.45 1.80
C TYR A 44 -13.92 -6.59 2.08
N GLY A 45 -14.57 -5.56 2.64
CA GLY A 45 -15.94 -5.59 3.16
C GLY A 45 -16.00 -5.56 4.69
#